data_AF-T1X5A6-F1
#
_entry.id   AF-T1X5A6-F1
#
_cell.length_a   1.000
_cell.length_b   1.000
_cell.length_c   1.000
_cell.angle_alpha   90.00
_cell.angle_beta   90.00
_cell.angle_gamma   90.00
#
_symmetry.space_group_name_H-M   'P 1'
#
loop_
_entity.id
_entity.type
_entity.pdbx_description
1 polymer ?
#
loop_
_entity_poly.entity_id
_entity_poly.type
_entity_poly.pdbx_seq_one_letter_code
_entity_poly.pdbx_strand_id
1 'polypeptide(L)'
;MLPPPAATLLKRRAKKVSDTAPVAMGEIEQALKRLGLDGLARRNDLSGSFVVEATAEQIRELAATPGVQAIRPNRWHRNIAS
;
A
#
# COMPACT_ATOMS: atom_id res chain seq x y z
N MET A 1 -18.66 29.17 -31.56
CA MET A 1 -19.16 28.20 -30.57
C MET A 1 -17.97 27.56 -29.89
N LEU A 2 -17.91 27.59 -28.55
CA LEU A 2 -16.82 27.01 -27.74
C LEU A 2 -16.98 25.47 -27.65
N PRO A 3 -15.90 24.67 -27.72
CA PRO A 3 -15.97 23.25 -27.38
C PRO A 3 -16.06 23.05 -25.85
N PRO A 4 -16.73 21.99 -25.36
CA PRO A 4 -16.80 21.69 -23.93
C PRO A 4 -15.47 21.11 -23.42
N PRO A 5 -14.90 21.62 -22.31
CA PRO A 5 -13.68 21.09 -21.71
C PRO A 5 -14.03 20.17 -20.54
N ALA A 6 -14.29 18.88 -20.77
CA ALA A 6 -14.42 17.93 -19.66
C ALA A 6 -14.24 16.43 -19.97
N ALA A 7 -13.88 16.02 -21.20
CA ALA A 7 -13.81 14.59 -21.53
C ALA A 7 -12.41 13.96 -21.34
N THR A 8 -11.40 14.71 -20.90
CA THR A 8 -9.99 14.26 -20.91
C THR A 8 -9.46 13.66 -19.59
N LEU A 9 -10.25 13.53 -18.52
CA LEU A 9 -9.77 13.00 -17.24
C LEU A 9 -10.26 11.60 -16.84
N LEU A 10 -10.92 10.87 -17.75
CA LEU A 10 -11.27 9.45 -17.56
C LEU A 10 -10.27 8.48 -18.21
N LYS A 11 -9.00 8.90 -18.35
CA LYS A 11 -7.90 8.05 -18.83
C LYS A 11 -6.88 7.67 -17.75
N ARG A 12 -7.22 7.82 -16.46
CA ARG A 12 -6.46 7.13 -15.41
C ARG A 12 -7.09 5.76 -15.21
N ARG A 13 -6.72 4.83 -16.10
CA ARG A 13 -7.06 3.41 -16.02
C ARG A 13 -6.99 2.99 -14.55
N ALA A 14 -8.13 2.63 -13.97
CA ALA A 14 -8.17 1.75 -12.84
C ALA A 14 -7.33 0.53 -13.24
N LYS A 15 -6.11 0.44 -12.69
CA LYS A 15 -5.23 -0.70 -12.91
C LYS A 15 -6.03 -1.89 -12.42
N LYS A 16 -6.45 -2.73 -13.34
CA LYS A 16 -7.23 -3.95 -13.11
C LYS A 16 -6.44 -4.75 -12.06
N VAL A 17 -6.88 -4.71 -10.80
CA VAL A 17 -6.38 -5.58 -9.74
C VAL A 17 -7.09 -6.91 -9.96
N SER A 18 -6.73 -7.59 -11.04
CA SER A 18 -7.31 -8.88 -11.44
C SER A 18 -6.23 -9.94 -11.25
N ASP A 19 -6.56 -10.94 -10.43
CA ASP A 19 -5.84 -12.19 -10.13
C ASP A 19 -4.46 -12.12 -9.45
N THR A 20 -3.79 -10.97 -9.40
CA THR A 20 -2.44 -10.86 -8.79
C THR A 20 -2.41 -10.35 -7.35
N ALA A 21 -3.54 -9.83 -6.83
CA ALA A 21 -3.64 -9.36 -5.45
C ALA A 21 -3.36 -10.43 -4.38
N PRO A 22 -3.90 -11.66 -4.46
CA PRO A 22 -3.64 -12.67 -3.42
C PRO A 22 -2.18 -13.12 -3.41
N VAL A 23 -1.52 -13.17 -4.57
CA VAL A 23 -0.09 -13.49 -4.69
C VAL A 23 0.76 -12.36 -4.08
N ALA A 24 0.49 -11.11 -4.45
CA ALA A 24 1.20 -9.95 -3.92
C ALA A 24 1.02 -9.78 -2.40
N MET A 25 -0.17 -10.05 -1.86
CA MET A 25 -0.41 -9.99 -0.41
C MET A 25 0.40 -11.06 0.35
N GLY A 26 0.57 -12.26 -0.23
CA GLY A 26 1.41 -13.31 0.34
C GLY A 26 2.90 -12.97 0.32
N GLU A 27 3.39 -12.35 -0.77
CA GLU A 27 4.78 -11.87 -0.88
C GLU A 27 5.09 -10.78 0.16
N ILE A 28 4.16 -9.84 0.34
CA ILE A 28 4.28 -8.79 1.36
C ILE A 28 4.26 -9.39 2.77
N GLU A 29 3.41 -10.37 3.04
CA GLU A 29 3.37 -11.05 4.34
C GLU A 29 4.69 -11.77 4.66
N GLN A 30 5.32 -12.41 3.67
CA GLN A 30 6.64 -13.02 3.85
C GLN A 30 7.73 -11.98 4.12
N ALA A 31 7.70 -10.84 3.44
CA ALA A 31 8.63 -9.75 3.70
C ALA A 31 8.46 -9.20 5.12
N LEU A 32 7.22 -9.03 5.58
CA LEU A 32 6.93 -8.62 6.96
C LEU A 32 7.45 -9.63 7.98
N LYS A 33 7.30 -10.94 7.75
CA LYS A 33 7.88 -12.00 8.62
C LYS A 33 9.41 -11.93 8.67
N ARG A 34 10.08 -11.76 7.52
CA ARG A 34 11.55 -11.63 7.45
C ARG A 34 12.05 -10.42 8.23
N LEU A 35 11.27 -9.34 8.25
CA LEU A 35 11.57 -8.10 8.97
C LEU A 35 11.15 -8.12 10.44
N GLY A 36 10.52 -9.21 10.92
CA GLY A 36 9.98 -9.32 12.28
C GLY A 36 8.79 -8.39 12.55
N LEU A 37 8.06 -8.00 11.51
CA LEU A 37 6.96 -7.04 11.55
C LEU A 37 5.58 -7.70 11.50
N ASP A 38 5.51 -9.02 11.33
CA ASP A 38 4.26 -9.76 11.16
C ASP A 38 3.34 -9.70 12.38
N GLY A 39 3.89 -9.64 13.60
CA GLY A 39 3.13 -9.44 14.83
C GLY A 39 2.56 -8.02 15.01
N LEU A 40 3.11 -7.04 14.29
CA LEU A 40 2.71 -5.62 14.35
C LEU A 40 1.88 -5.19 13.14
N ALA A 41 1.94 -5.96 12.05
CA ALA A 41 1.27 -5.64 10.80
C ALA A 41 -0.21 -6.02 10.84
N ARG A 42 -1.07 -5.02 10.67
CA ARG A 42 -2.50 -5.22 10.50
C ARG A 42 -2.85 -5.34 9.02
N ARG A 43 -3.35 -6.51 8.63
CA ARG A 43 -3.83 -6.80 7.27
C ARG A 43 -5.24 -6.23 7.05
N ASN A 44 -5.46 -5.66 5.88
CA ASN A 44 -6.77 -5.22 5.39
C ASN A 44 -7.00 -5.78 3.98
N ASP A 45 -7.81 -6.82 3.89
CA ASP A 45 -8.13 -7.49 2.63
C ASP A 45 -9.06 -6.67 1.72
N LEU A 46 -9.89 -5.79 2.29
CA LEU A 46 -10.80 -4.94 1.51
C LEU A 46 -10.04 -3.92 0.66
N SER A 47 -8.97 -3.35 1.22
CA SER A 47 -8.11 -2.39 0.52
C SER A 47 -6.84 -3.03 -0.05
N GLY A 48 -6.59 -4.32 0.21
CA GLY A 48 -5.35 -5.00 -0.20
C GLY A 48 -4.10 -4.34 0.36
N SER A 49 -4.09 -4.04 1.66
CA SER A 49 -3.02 -3.27 2.30
C SER A 49 -2.62 -3.82 3.66
N PHE A 50 -1.40 -3.52 4.09
CA PHE A 50 -0.93 -3.71 5.46
C PHE A 50 -0.68 -2.34 6.12
N VAL A 51 -0.99 -2.25 7.40
CA VAL A 51 -0.65 -1.10 8.25
C VAL A 51 0.30 -1.60 9.33
N VAL A 52 1.49 -1.00 9.42
CA VAL A 52 2.53 -1.44 10.35
C VAL A 52 3.38 -0.24 10.78
N GLU A 53 3.90 -0.29 12.00
CA GLU A 53 4.96 0.60 12.45
C GLU A 53 6.31 -0.01 12.08
N ALA A 54 7.12 0.74 11.33
CA ALA A 54 8.39 0.26 10.80
C ALA A 54 9.43 1.37 10.84
N THR A 55 10.70 0.99 11.02
CA THR A 55 11.83 1.92 10.93
C THR A 55 12.06 2.36 9.49
N ALA A 56 12.85 3.43 9.30
CA ALA A 56 13.20 3.90 7.97
C ALA A 56 13.92 2.84 7.12
N GLU A 57 14.72 1.98 7.74
CA GLU A 57 15.41 0.87 7.07
C GLU A 57 14.41 -0.21 6.63
N GLN A 58 13.53 -0.64 7.52
CA GLN A 58 12.47 -1.61 7.21
C GLN A 58 11.53 -1.09 6.11
N ILE A 59 11.21 0.21 6.10
CA ILE A 59 10.40 0.83 5.03
C ILE A 59 11.12 0.75 3.68
N ARG A 60 12.44 0.92 3.63
CA ARG A 60 13.22 0.79 2.38
C ARG A 60 13.19 -0.65 1.86
N GLU A 61 13.31 -1.63 2.75
CA GLU A 61 13.23 -3.05 2.39
C GLU A 61 11.82 -3.45 1.91
N LEU A 62 10.78 -2.97 2.59
CA LEU A 62 9.39 -3.16 2.15
C LEU A 62 9.15 -2.49 0.79
N ALA A 63 9.69 -1.29 0.54
CA ALA A 63 9.55 -0.62 -0.74
C ALA A 63 10.20 -1.40 -1.90
N ALA A 64 11.23 -2.20 -1.61
CA ALA A 64 11.88 -3.07 -2.59
C ALA A 64 11.15 -4.41 -2.80
N THR A 65 10.13 -4.73 -1.99
CA THR A 65 9.42 -6.00 -2.07
C THR A 65 8.51 -6.03 -3.31
N PRO A 66 8.64 -7.04 -4.20
CA PRO A 66 7.70 -7.27 -5.28
C PRO A 66 6.26 -7.34 -4.73
N GLY A 67 5.34 -6.67 -5.42
CA GLY A 67 3.93 -6.59 -4.97
C GLY A 67 3.60 -5.35 -4.15
N VAL A 68 4.58 -4.66 -3.55
CA VAL A 68 4.35 -3.34 -2.93
C VAL A 68 4.16 -2.29 -4.01
N GLN A 69 2.93 -1.76 -4.10
CA GLN A 69 2.60 -0.73 -5.09
C GLN A 69 2.89 0.68 -4.58
N ALA A 70 2.68 0.92 -3.28
CA ALA A 70 2.91 2.19 -2.64
C ALA A 70 3.03 2.02 -1.12
N ILE A 71 3.87 2.85 -0.50
CA ILE A 71 3.92 3.03 0.94
C ILE A 71 3.48 4.46 1.24
N ARG A 72 2.58 4.62 2.22
CA ARG A 72 2.06 5.93 2.63
C ARG A 72 2.14 6.05 4.14
N PRO A 73 2.63 7.18 4.68
CA PRO A 73 2.54 7.45 6.11
C PRO A 73 1.08 7.47 6.54
N ASN A 74 0.77 6.78 7.62
CA ASN A 74 -0.57 6.83 8.20
C ASN A 74 -0.75 8.15 8.97
N ARG A 75 -1.23 9.19 8.29
CA ARG A 75 -1.38 10.56 8.84
C ARG A 75 -2.31 10.64 10.06
N TRP A 76 -3.10 9.61 10.36
CA TRP A 76 -4.03 9.60 11.48
C TRP A 76 -3.48 9.09 12.81
N HIS A 77 -2.24 8.63 12.87
CA HIS A 77 -1.54 8.50 14.16
C HIS A 77 -1.07 9.89 14.60
N ARG A 78 -2.01 10.75 15.00
CA ARG A 78 -1.68 11.90 15.84
C ARG A 78 -1.08 11.34 17.12
N ASN A 79 0.15 11.73 17.38
CA ASN A 79 0.84 11.54 18.65
C ASN A 79 -0.06 12.13 19.75
N ILE A 80 -0.88 11.31 20.41
CA ILE A 80 -1.52 11.68 21.67
C ILE A 80 -0.43 11.48 22.72
N ALA A 81 0.55 12.39 22.72
CA ALA A 81 1.42 12.56 23.88
C ALA A 81 0.55 13.21 24.96
N SER A 82 0.07 12.40 25.89
CA SER A 82 -0.41 12.83 27.21
C SER A 82 0.76 12.81 28.19
#